data_AF-A0A318D099-F1
#
_entry.id   AF-A0A318D099-F1
#
_cell.length_a   1.000
_cell.length_b   1.000
_cell.length_c   1.000
_cell.angle_alpha   90.00
_cell.angle_beta   90.00
_cell.angle_gamma   90.00
#
_symmetry.space_group_name_H-M   'P 1'
#
loop_
_entity.id
_entity.type
_entity.pdbx_description
1 polymer ?
#
loop_
_entity_poly.entity_id
_entity_poly.type
_entity_poly.pdbx_seq_one_letter_code
_entity_poly.pdbx_strand_id
1 'polypeptide(L)'
;MHIQSDDYDSPWKEILEEYFQDFLDFFFPEIACEIDWDKGHTFLDKELQQVVRDAELGRRLADELVQVWRKGGEETWVLVHVEVQGQEEVAFAKRMYVYNYRIFDRYDRPVASLAVLADQKSGWKPQSLDLSG
;
A
#
# COMPACT_ATOMS: atom_id res chain seq x y z
N MET A 1 -8.86 8.52 -30.92
CA MET A 1 -9.59 7.77 -29.87
C MET A 1 -8.83 7.98 -28.58
N HIS A 2 -9.24 8.98 -27.78
CA HIS A 2 -8.69 9.18 -26.45
C HIS A 2 -9.38 8.15 -25.54
N ILE A 3 -8.66 7.11 -25.16
CA ILE A 3 -9.10 6.22 -24.10
C ILE A 3 -8.88 7.01 -22.81
N GLN A 4 -9.97 7.50 -22.24
CA GLN A 4 -9.99 8.19 -20.96
C GLN A 4 -9.61 7.16 -19.89
N SER A 5 -8.42 7.32 -19.32
CA SER A 5 -7.72 6.34 -18.48
C SER A 5 -8.19 6.35 -17.01
N ASP A 6 -9.39 6.85 -16.73
CA ASP A 6 -9.86 7.16 -15.37
C ASP A 6 -10.54 5.97 -14.65
N ASP A 7 -10.69 4.80 -15.30
CA ASP A 7 -11.59 3.72 -14.83
C ASP A 7 -10.90 2.50 -14.16
N TYR A 8 -9.57 2.41 -14.10
CA TYR A 8 -8.88 1.20 -13.60
C TYR A 8 -8.38 1.27 -12.14
N ASP A 9 -8.30 2.46 -11.53
CA ASP A 9 -7.87 2.63 -10.12
C ASP A 9 -9.02 2.46 -9.13
N SER A 10 -10.22 2.94 -9.50
CA SER A 10 -11.43 2.85 -8.66
C SER A 10 -11.68 1.42 -8.17
N PRO A 11 -11.57 0.37 -9.02
CA PRO A 11 -11.85 -0.99 -8.58
C PRO A 11 -10.88 -1.51 -7.52
N TRP A 12 -9.58 -1.20 -7.60
CA TRP A 12 -8.62 -1.72 -6.62
C TRP A 12 -8.73 -1.00 -5.27
N LYS A 13 -9.01 0.30 -5.29
CA LYS A 13 -9.31 1.07 -4.08
C LYS A 13 -10.63 0.61 -3.45
N GLU A 14 -11.68 0.42 -4.25
CA GLU A 14 -12.96 -0.14 -3.79
C GLU A 14 -12.78 -1.55 -3.20
N ILE A 15 -12.00 -2.42 -3.86
CA ILE A 15 -11.69 -3.76 -3.32
C ILE A 15 -10.97 -3.66 -1.98
N LEU A 16 -9.98 -2.77 -1.85
CA LEU A 16 -9.26 -2.58 -0.59
C LEU A 16 -10.19 -2.06 0.50
N GLU A 17 -11.03 -1.07 0.21
CA GLU A 17 -11.91 -0.44 1.19
C GLU A 17 -13.09 -1.33 1.60
N GLU A 18 -13.69 -2.07 0.66
CA GLU A 18 -14.85 -2.94 0.93
C GLU A 18 -14.44 -4.35 1.42
N TYR A 19 -13.31 -4.87 0.94
CA TYR A 19 -12.90 -6.26 1.15
C TYR A 19 -11.47 -6.38 1.72
N PHE A 20 -11.06 -5.44 2.59
CA PHE A 20 -9.70 -5.40 3.13
C PHE A 20 -9.22 -6.73 3.73
N GLN A 21 -10.07 -7.39 4.52
CA GLN A 21 -9.72 -8.68 5.12
C GLN A 21 -9.50 -9.75 4.05
N ASP A 22 -10.47 -9.93 3.14
CA ASP A 22 -10.36 -10.91 2.06
C ASP A 22 -9.16 -10.61 1.14
N PHE A 23 -8.85 -9.33 0.93
CA PHE A 23 -7.68 -8.89 0.18
C PHE A 23 -6.38 -9.36 0.86
N LEU A 24 -6.23 -9.13 2.17
CA LEU A 24 -5.04 -9.59 2.89
C LEU A 24 -4.99 -11.12 2.99
N ASP A 25 -6.12 -11.79 3.19
CA ASP A 25 -6.18 -13.26 3.19
C ASP A 25 -5.73 -13.85 1.84
N PHE A 26 -6.04 -13.16 0.73
CA PHE A 26 -5.65 -13.61 -0.62
C PHE A 26 -4.17 -13.32 -0.94
N PHE A 27 -3.70 -12.08 -0.75
CA PHE A 27 -2.36 -11.66 -1.18
C PHE A 27 -1.27 -11.84 -0.11
N PHE A 28 -1.63 -11.75 1.17
CA PHE A 28 -0.70 -11.74 2.30
C PHE A 28 -1.21 -12.59 3.49
N PRO A 29 -1.49 -13.90 3.28
CA PRO A 29 -2.14 -14.74 4.28
C PRO A 29 -1.39 -14.82 5.61
N GLU A 30 -0.05 -14.73 5.59
CA GLU A 30 0.78 -14.71 6.80
C GLU A 30 0.53 -13.45 7.65
N ILE A 31 0.33 -12.30 7.01
CA ILE A 31 0.02 -11.05 7.72
C ILE A 31 -1.43 -11.07 8.21
N ALA A 32 -2.35 -11.52 7.36
CA ALA A 32 -3.76 -11.63 7.71
C ALA A 32 -3.98 -12.53 8.94
N CYS A 33 -3.18 -13.59 9.08
CA CYS A 33 -3.27 -14.49 10.23
C CYS A 33 -2.81 -13.88 11.55
N GLU A 34 -2.04 -12.78 11.53
CA GLU A 34 -1.59 -12.06 12.72
C GLU A 34 -2.57 -10.98 13.18
N ILE A 35 -3.50 -10.57 12.33
CA ILE A 35 -4.49 -9.53 12.61
C ILE A 35 -5.65 -10.10 13.44
N ASP A 36 -6.11 -9.30 14.41
CA ASP A 36 -7.30 -9.50 15.21
C ASP A 36 -8.49 -8.83 14.53
N TRP A 37 -9.17 -9.60 13.67
CA TRP A 37 -10.31 -9.12 12.87
C TRP A 37 -11.53 -8.78 13.72
N ASP A 38 -11.67 -9.36 14.92
CA ASP A 38 -12.79 -9.08 15.83
C ASP A 38 -12.75 -7.65 16.36
N LYS A 39 -11.56 -7.03 16.44
CA LYS A 39 -11.40 -5.61 16.77
C LYS A 39 -11.62 -4.67 15.58
N GLY A 40 -11.69 -5.20 14.38
CA GLY A 40 -11.78 -4.44 13.15
C GLY A 40 -10.50 -3.68 12.80
N HIS A 41 -10.63 -2.78 11.82
CA HIS A 41 -9.56 -1.97 11.27
C HIS A 41 -10.09 -0.56 10.96
N THR A 42 -9.20 0.41 10.77
CA THR A 42 -9.56 1.80 10.45
C THR A 42 -8.68 2.34 9.34
N PHE A 43 -9.29 2.85 8.28
CA PHE A 43 -8.59 3.57 7.22
C PHE A 43 -8.15 4.96 7.70
N LEU A 44 -6.89 5.29 7.40
CA LEU A 44 -6.19 6.49 7.86
C LEU A 44 -5.92 7.43 6.67
N ASP A 45 -6.97 7.74 5.90
CA ASP A 45 -6.90 8.59 4.69
C ASP A 45 -6.25 9.95 4.97
N LYS A 46 -6.57 10.55 6.12
CA LYS A 46 -6.08 11.90 6.46
C LYS A 46 -4.59 11.88 6.74
N GLU A 47 -4.12 10.85 7.42
CA GLU A 47 -2.73 10.63 7.76
C GLU A 47 -1.93 10.33 6.48
N LEU A 48 -2.44 9.46 5.61
CA LEU A 48 -1.83 9.18 4.32
C LEU A 48 -1.77 10.43 3.44
N GLN A 49 -2.86 11.21 3.34
CA GLN A 49 -2.89 12.46 2.57
C GLN A 49 -1.84 13.47 3.05
N GLN A 50 -1.59 13.57 4.36
CA GLN A 50 -0.55 14.44 4.87
C GLN A 50 0.84 13.99 4.37
N VAL A 51 1.07 12.68 4.21
CA VAL A 51 2.36 12.12 3.77
C VAL A 51 2.56 12.28 2.26
N VAL A 52 1.48 12.10 1.48
CA VAL A 52 1.47 12.16 0.01
C VAL A 52 1.65 13.58 -0.51
N ARG A 53 1.03 14.60 0.12
CA ARG A 53 1.12 16.01 -0.32
C ARG A 53 2.54 16.55 -0.44
N ASP A 54 3.48 15.97 0.31
CA ASP A 54 4.89 16.38 0.33
C ASP A 54 5.73 15.66 -0.75
N ALA A 55 5.17 14.71 -1.51
CA ALA A 55 5.83 14.00 -2.61
C ALA A 55 5.25 14.47 -3.95
N GLU A 56 6.07 14.96 -4.88
CA GLU A 56 5.60 15.32 -6.22
C GLU A 56 4.91 14.11 -6.89
N LEU A 57 3.65 14.31 -7.28
CA LEU A 57 2.77 13.28 -7.84
C LEU A 57 3.23 12.84 -9.23
N GLY A 58 3.58 11.56 -9.32
CA GLY A 58 3.68 10.83 -10.58
C GLY A 58 2.92 9.52 -10.46
N ARG A 59 1.81 9.44 -11.20
CA ARG A 59 0.99 8.25 -11.51
C ARG A 59 0.19 7.60 -10.37
N ARG A 60 -0.77 6.81 -10.85
CA ARG A 60 -2.11 6.45 -10.38
C ARG A 60 -2.03 5.10 -9.65
N LEU A 61 -2.20 5.12 -8.33
CA LEU A 61 -2.00 4.01 -7.41
C LEU A 61 -3.17 3.96 -6.42
N ALA A 62 -3.63 2.75 -6.09
CA ALA A 62 -4.46 2.54 -4.90
C ALA A 62 -3.52 2.32 -3.71
N ASP A 63 -3.15 3.41 -3.06
CA ASP A 63 -2.39 3.41 -1.82
C ASP A 63 -3.36 3.59 -0.64
N GLU A 64 -3.34 2.65 0.32
CA GLU A 64 -4.17 2.70 1.52
C GLU A 64 -3.35 2.54 2.79
N LEU A 65 -3.60 3.38 3.79
CA LEU A 65 -3.01 3.25 5.12
C LEU A 65 -4.09 2.80 6.09
N VAL A 66 -3.87 1.66 6.75
CA VAL A 66 -4.86 1.02 7.60
C VAL A 66 -4.28 0.73 8.97
N GLN A 67 -4.96 1.21 10.01
CA GLN A 67 -4.72 0.77 11.38
C GLN A 67 -5.37 -0.59 11.60
N VAL A 68 -4.58 -1.54 12.10
CA VAL A 68 -5.04 -2.88 12.47
C VAL A 68 -4.59 -3.22 13.89
N TRP A 69 -5.23 -4.22 14.48
CA TRP A 69 -4.84 -4.79 15.76
C TRP A 69 -4.18 -6.13 15.51
N ARG A 70 -3.02 -6.38 16.12
CA ARG A 70 -2.44 -7.72 16.15
C ARG A 70 -3.15 -8.56 17.21
N LYS A 71 -3.15 -9.88 17.05
CA LYS A 71 -3.71 -10.83 18.05
C LYS A 71 -3.09 -10.70 19.45
N GLY A 72 -1.90 -10.12 19.56
CA GLY A 72 -1.26 -9.76 20.83
C GLY A 72 -1.82 -8.51 21.52
N GLY A 73 -2.77 -7.81 20.88
CA GLY A 73 -3.36 -6.56 21.36
C GLY A 73 -2.59 -5.29 20.98
N GLU A 74 -1.47 -5.42 20.29
CA GLU A 74 -0.67 -4.32 19.76
C GLU A 74 -1.36 -3.66 18.57
N GLU A 75 -1.39 -2.32 18.57
CA GLU A 75 -1.81 -1.53 17.41
C GLU A 75 -0.67 -1.45 16.39
N THR A 76 -0.97 -1.66 15.10
CA THR A 76 0.01 -1.56 14.01
C THR A 76 -0.63 -0.91 12.80
N TRP A 77 0.18 -0.23 11.99
CA TRP A 77 -0.27 0.35 10.73
C TRP A 77 0.27 -0.47 9.56
N VAL A 78 -0.58 -0.67 8.56
CA VAL A 78 -0.28 -1.37 7.31
C VAL A 78 -0.49 -0.38 6.17
N LEU A 79 0.55 -0.13 5.40
CA LEU A 79 0.51 0.67 4.18
C LEU A 79 0.48 -0.29 2.99
N VAL A 80 -0.64 -0.34 2.27
CA VAL A 80 -0.81 -1.19 1.09
C VAL A 80 -0.64 -0.35 -0.16
N HIS A 81 0.18 -0.82 -1.09
CA HIS A 81 0.41 -0.22 -2.40
C HIS A 81 -0.05 -1.20 -3.48
N VAL A 82 -0.95 -0.77 -4.37
CA VAL A 82 -1.37 -1.57 -5.53
C VAL A 82 -1.04 -0.84 -6.82
N GLU A 83 -0.15 -1.45 -7.62
CA GLU A 83 0.26 -0.94 -8.94
C GLU A 83 -0.30 -1.85 -10.05
N VAL A 84 -1.15 -1.29 -10.91
CA VAL A 84 -1.85 -2.02 -11.99
C VAL A 84 -1.09 -1.94 -13.31
N GLN A 85 -0.12 -1.03 -13.44
CA GLN A 85 0.70 -0.87 -14.64
C GLN A 85 2.15 -1.23 -14.34
N GLY A 86 2.44 -2.54 -14.38
CA GLY A 86 3.77 -3.12 -14.11
C GLY A 86 4.86 -2.82 -15.15
N GLN A 87 5.14 -1.54 -15.41
CA GLN A 87 6.47 -1.14 -15.86
C GLN A 87 7.36 -1.00 -14.63
N GLU A 88 8.63 -1.41 -14.76
CA GLU A 88 9.64 -1.30 -13.71
C GLU A 88 9.86 0.19 -13.39
N GLU A 89 9.09 0.69 -12.43
CA GLU A 89 9.19 2.07 -12.00
C GLU A 89 10.07 2.09 -10.75
N VAL A 90 11.34 2.48 -10.90
CA VAL A 90 12.21 2.87 -9.76
C VAL A 90 11.47 3.86 -8.85
N ALA A 91 10.56 4.64 -9.42
CA ALA A 91 9.67 5.51 -8.68
C ALA A 91 8.75 4.76 -7.69
N PHE A 92 8.24 3.56 -7.99
CA PHE A 92 7.38 2.78 -7.09
C PHE A 92 8.12 2.37 -5.82
N ALA A 93 9.28 1.71 -5.95
CA ALA A 93 10.09 1.33 -4.80
C ALA A 93 10.52 2.56 -3.97
N LYS A 94 10.85 3.67 -4.64
CA LYS A 94 11.14 4.94 -3.98
C LYS A 94 9.93 5.53 -3.25
N ARG A 95 8.73 5.46 -3.83
CA ARG A 95 7.47 5.91 -3.19
C ARG A 95 7.19 5.11 -1.93
N MET A 96 7.26 3.78 -1.99
CA MET A 96 7.10 2.91 -0.82
C MET A 96 8.05 3.32 0.30
N TYR A 97 9.34 3.49 -0.01
CA TYR A 97 10.34 3.91 0.96
C TYR A 97 10.04 5.29 1.56
N VAL A 98 9.74 6.27 0.72
CA VAL A 98 9.44 7.65 1.16
C VAL A 98 8.21 7.68 2.05
N TYR A 99 7.15 6.94 1.71
CA TYR A 99 5.93 6.94 2.51
C TYR A 99 6.16 6.24 3.84
N ASN A 100 6.81 5.06 3.83
CA ASN A 100 7.16 4.35 5.05
C ASN A 100 7.96 5.24 6.01
N TYR A 101 9.03 5.87 5.51
CA TYR A 101 9.87 6.77 6.29
C TYR A 101 9.08 7.98 6.84
N ARG A 102 8.25 8.63 6.01
CA ARG A 102 7.50 9.82 6.44
C ARG A 102 6.40 9.49 7.45
N ILE A 103 5.76 8.34 7.32
CA ILE A 103 4.81 7.86 8.33
C ILE A 103 5.53 7.65 9.65
N PHE A 104 6.68 6.97 9.61
CA PHE A 104 7.50 6.76 10.80
C PHE A 104 7.95 8.09 11.43
N ASP A 105 8.54 9.00 10.65
CA ASP A 105 9.03 10.30 11.12
C ASP A 105 7.92 11.19 11.70
N ARG A 106 6.72 11.17 11.10
CA ARG A 106 5.61 12.02 11.54
C ARG A 106 4.83 11.48 12.72
N TYR A 107 4.62 10.16 12.76
CA TYR A 107 3.71 9.53 13.72
C TYR A 107 4.42 8.67 14.77
N ASP A 108 5.75 8.55 14.69
CA ASP A 108 6.62 7.76 15.59
C ASP A 108 6.14 6.30 15.74
N ARG A 109 5.76 5.70 14.61
CA ARG A 109 5.15 4.38 14.55
C ARG A 109 5.74 3.55 13.42
N PRO A 110 6.14 2.30 13.67
CA PRO A 110 6.51 1.40 12.59
C PRO A 110 5.29 1.12 11.72
N VAL A 111 5.51 1.04 10.40
CA VAL A 111 4.46 0.71 9.42
C VAL A 111 4.93 -0.45 8.56
N ALA A 112 4.09 -1.46 8.39
CA ALA A 112 4.33 -2.56 7.47
C ALA A 112 3.92 -2.12 6.07
N SER A 113 4.85 -2.11 5.11
CA SER A 113 4.56 -1.73 3.72
C SER A 113 4.40 -2.97 2.85
N LEU A 114 3.23 -3.09 2.21
CA LEU A 114 2.85 -4.21 1.35
C LEU A 114 2.69 -3.73 -0.08
N ALA A 115 3.11 -4.54 -1.05
CA ALA A 115 3.00 -4.22 -2.47
C ALA A 115 2.33 -5.36 -3.23
N VAL A 116 1.28 -5.03 -3.99
CA VAL A 116 0.70 -5.89 -5.02
C VAL A 116 1.01 -5.29 -6.37
N LEU A 117 1.65 -6.09 -7.22
CA LEU A 117 2.08 -5.70 -8.55
C LEU A 117 1.30 -6.54 -9.56
N ALA A 118 0.41 -5.91 -10.32
CA ALA A 118 -0.21 -6.57 -11.47
C ALA A 118 0.62 -6.24 -12.71
N ASP A 119 1.76 -6.93 -12.85
CA ASP A 119 2.56 -6.87 -14.07
C ASP A 119 2.21 -8.00 -15.05
N GLN A 120 2.66 -7.87 -16.29
CA GLN A 120 2.63 -8.96 -17.27
C GLN A 120 3.95 -9.77 -17.31
N LYS A 121 4.87 -9.54 -16.36
CA LYS A 121 6.23 -10.09 -16.32
C LYS A 121 6.51 -10.78 -14.98
N SER A 122 6.17 -12.07 -14.92
CA SER A 122 6.30 -13.02 -13.79
C SER A 122 7.58 -13.09 -12.92
N GLY A 123 8.60 -12.22 -13.08
CA GLY A 123 9.91 -12.35 -12.42
C GLY A 123 10.36 -11.19 -11.53
N TRP A 124 9.66 -10.05 -11.47
CA TRP A 124 10.13 -8.89 -10.70
C TRP A 124 9.48 -8.83 -9.31
N LYS A 125 10.31 -8.75 -8.26
CA LYS A 125 9.90 -8.53 -6.86
C LYS A 125 10.80 -7.44 -6.26
N PRO A 126 10.29 -6.26 -5.89
CA PRO A 126 11.11 -5.25 -5.24
C PRO A 126 11.48 -5.71 -3.82
N GLN A 127 12.75 -6.07 -3.62
CA GLN A 127 13.28 -6.45 -2.30
C GLN A 127 14.15 -5.35 -1.68
N SER A 128 14.61 -4.39 -2.49
CA SER A 128 15.45 -3.28 -2.04
C SER A 128 15.49 -2.17 -3.09
N LEU A 129 15.65 -0.91 -2.66
CA LEU A 129 15.93 0.21 -3.56
C LEU A 129 17.36 0.08 -4.10
N ASP A 130 17.52 -0.09 -5.41
CA ASP A 130 18.83 -0.04 -6.05
C ASP A 130 19.26 1.43 -6.25
N LEU A 131 20.48 1.77 -5.83
CA LEU A 131 21.02 3.13 -5.85
C LEU A 131 22.00 3.36 -7.01
N SER A 132 22.20 2.39 -7.92
CA SER A 132 22.97 2.65 -9.14
C SER A 132 22.11 3.35 -10.19
N GLY A 133 22.43 4.62 -10.45
CA GLY A 133 21.89 5.43 -11.55
C GLY A 133 22.61 5.24 -12.87
#